data_AF-A0A350YFW4-F1
#
_entry.id   AF-A0A350YFW4-F1
#
_cell.length_a   1.000
_cell.length_b   1.000
_cell.length_c   1.000
_cell.angle_alpha   90.00
_cell.angle_beta   90.00
_cell.angle_gamma   90.00
#
_symmetry.space_group_name_H-M   'P 1'
#
loop_
_entity.id
_entity.type
_entity.pdbx_description
1 polymer ?
#
loop_
_entity_poly.entity_id
_entity_poly.type
_entity_poly.pdbx_seq_one_letter_code
_entity_poly.pdbx_strand_id
1 'polypeptide(L)'
;MRYIDTFTNTSNSALNLLVAWGGDLGSDGITTVAATASGDLTIGTNDTWALTIEDDGGLFNPAGPATDPPVGYVVGNNSILSSIGDYDSNPFVNSWPGNGNEDLAFVYNLSLQAGQSTSLAYFLYRGLQENNTGPLGQQPTTGQEIALAQTVLANLAQNPNFSDLTPQQRGMIANFTTPAATVPEPASTLGLLAVGAIGATSALKRKNKQN
;
A
#
# COMPACT_ATOMS: atom_id res chain seq x y z
N MET A 1 9.29 -3.93 -7.22
CA MET A 1 8.16 -3.46 -8.05
C MET A 1 7.16 -2.73 -7.16
N ARG A 2 6.33 -1.82 -7.71
CA ARG A 2 5.28 -1.11 -6.97
C ARG A 2 3.91 -1.33 -7.64
N TYR A 3 2.89 -1.58 -6.84
CA TYR A 3 1.49 -1.65 -7.24
C TYR A 3 0.68 -0.54 -6.56
N ILE A 4 -0.35 -0.03 -7.25
CA ILE A 4 -1.30 0.92 -6.70
C ILE A 4 -2.69 0.56 -7.20
N ASP A 5 -3.56 0.16 -6.29
CA ASP A 5 -4.95 -0.19 -6.58
C ASP A 5 -5.86 0.93 -6.09
N THR A 6 -6.80 1.37 -6.93
CA THR A 6 -7.72 2.47 -6.61
C THR A 6 -9.15 1.97 -6.52
N PHE A 7 -9.79 2.26 -5.39
CA PHE A 7 -11.15 1.89 -5.07
C PHE A 7 -12.02 3.13 -5.10
N THR A 8 -13.11 3.09 -5.87
CA THR A 8 -14.06 4.20 -6.00
C THR A 8 -15.44 3.77 -5.54
N ASN A 9 -16.01 4.47 -4.57
CA ASN A 9 -17.39 4.28 -4.16
C ASN A 9 -18.32 5.00 -5.14
N THR A 10 -18.94 4.24 -6.04
CA THR A 10 -19.90 4.77 -7.03
C THR A 10 -21.34 4.84 -6.52
N SER A 11 -21.59 4.47 -5.26
CA SER A 11 -22.90 4.57 -4.62
C SER A 11 -23.18 5.98 -4.08
N ASN A 12 -24.39 6.19 -3.57
CA ASN A 12 -24.83 7.43 -2.93
C ASN A 12 -24.74 7.40 -1.39
N SER A 13 -24.10 6.38 -0.81
CA SER A 13 -23.93 6.22 0.64
C SER A 13 -22.49 5.86 1.00
N ALA A 14 -22.09 6.06 2.25
CA ALA A 14 -20.79 5.60 2.73
C ALA A 14 -20.71 4.06 2.72
N LEU A 15 -19.53 3.53 2.45
CA LEU A 15 -19.21 2.10 2.45
C LEU A 15 -18.02 1.81 3.35
N ASN A 16 -18.08 0.69 4.07
CA ASN A 16 -16.91 0.08 4.72
C ASN A 16 -16.59 -1.21 3.97
N LEU A 17 -15.34 -1.38 3.57
CA LEU A 17 -14.89 -2.46 2.70
C LEU A 17 -13.67 -3.11 3.31
N LEU A 18 -13.65 -4.44 3.32
CA LEU A 18 -12.42 -5.20 3.52
C LEU A 18 -11.79 -5.49 2.16
N VAL A 19 -10.51 -5.19 2.04
CA VAL A 19 -9.71 -5.48 0.84
C VAL A 19 -8.58 -6.40 1.25
N ALA A 20 -8.54 -7.60 0.69
CA ALA A 20 -7.41 -8.51 0.82
C ALA A 20 -6.49 -8.35 -0.39
N TRP A 21 -5.21 -8.12 -0.13
CA TRP A 21 -4.17 -8.05 -1.16
C TRP A 21 -3.01 -8.98 -0.79
N GLY A 22 -2.53 -9.76 -1.75
CA GLY A 22 -1.52 -10.79 -1.54
C GLY A 22 -1.72 -11.93 -2.53
N GLY A 23 -1.35 -13.13 -2.12
CA GLY A 23 -1.46 -14.36 -2.90
C GLY A 23 -0.34 -15.33 -2.58
N ASP A 24 -0.17 -16.28 -3.48
CA ASP A 24 0.87 -17.30 -3.52
C ASP A 24 2.30 -16.68 -3.47
N LEU A 25 3.13 -17.22 -2.57
CA LEU A 25 4.50 -16.77 -2.32
C LEU A 25 5.54 -17.45 -3.22
N GLY A 26 5.11 -18.36 -4.09
CA GLY A 26 5.90 -19.03 -5.11
C GLY A 26 6.91 -20.00 -4.52
N SER A 27 6.56 -20.66 -3.41
CA SER A 27 7.32 -21.76 -2.85
C SER A 27 6.76 -23.08 -3.40
N ASP A 28 7.56 -24.12 -3.59
CA ASP A 28 7.03 -25.46 -3.84
C ASP A 28 7.03 -26.35 -2.57
N GLY A 29 7.57 -25.80 -1.47
CA GLY A 29 7.60 -26.40 -0.14
C GLY A 29 6.93 -25.58 0.97
N ILE A 30 7.49 -25.67 2.19
CA ILE A 30 7.00 -24.91 3.34
C ILE A 30 7.50 -23.47 3.22
N THR A 31 6.59 -22.50 3.20
CA THR A 31 6.97 -21.10 3.34
C THR A 31 7.07 -20.70 4.82
N THR A 32 8.09 -19.90 5.16
CA THR A 32 8.27 -19.34 6.50
C THR A 32 8.59 -17.85 6.46
N VAL A 33 8.33 -17.15 7.56
CA VAL A 33 8.73 -15.76 7.75
C VAL A 33 10.22 -15.71 8.14
N ALA A 34 11.04 -15.13 7.27
CA ALA A 34 12.47 -14.95 7.53
C ALA A 34 12.78 -13.66 8.29
N ALA A 35 11.98 -12.60 8.09
CA ALA A 35 12.14 -11.34 8.80
C ALA A 35 10.87 -10.47 8.75
N THR A 36 10.71 -9.61 9.75
CA THR A 36 9.63 -8.62 9.85
C THR A 36 10.20 -7.28 10.33
N ALA A 37 9.44 -6.21 10.17
CA ALA A 37 9.82 -4.89 10.68
C ALA A 37 9.97 -4.84 12.21
N SER A 38 9.20 -5.65 12.93
CA SER A 38 9.25 -5.84 14.38
C SER A 38 10.43 -6.73 14.85
N GLY A 39 10.88 -7.64 13.99
CA GLY A 39 11.93 -8.61 14.28
C GLY A 39 11.48 -9.87 15.05
N ASP A 40 10.18 -10.09 15.25
CA ASP A 40 9.63 -11.23 16.01
C ASP A 40 9.22 -12.44 15.15
N LEU A 41 9.46 -12.39 13.84
CA LEU A 41 9.15 -13.44 12.86
C LEU A 41 7.65 -13.79 12.79
N THR A 42 6.79 -12.92 13.29
CA THR A 42 5.34 -13.02 13.13
C THR A 42 4.87 -11.79 12.37
N ILE A 43 4.26 -11.96 11.20
CA ILE A 43 3.71 -10.80 10.49
C ILE A 43 2.50 -10.28 11.27
N GLY A 44 2.65 -9.10 11.86
CA GLY A 44 1.60 -8.39 12.56
C GLY A 44 1.13 -7.16 11.80
N THR A 45 0.01 -6.57 12.24
CA THR A 45 -0.53 -5.33 11.63
C THR A 45 0.36 -4.11 11.87
N ASN A 46 1.35 -4.22 12.77
CA ASN A 46 2.32 -3.17 13.03
C ASN A 46 3.55 -3.24 12.11
N ASP A 47 3.72 -4.34 11.38
CA ASP A 47 4.84 -4.50 10.45
C ASP A 47 4.61 -3.69 9.19
N THR A 48 5.56 -2.81 8.89
CA THR A 48 5.56 -2.03 7.64
C THR A 48 6.09 -2.84 6.46
N TRP A 49 6.83 -3.90 6.74
CA TRP A 49 7.39 -4.84 5.78
C TRP A 49 7.54 -6.23 6.40
N ALA A 50 7.52 -7.25 5.54
CA ALA A 50 7.78 -8.64 5.89
C ALA A 50 8.52 -9.34 4.76
N LEU A 51 9.24 -10.41 5.10
CA LEU A 51 10.02 -11.23 4.18
C LEU A 51 9.74 -12.70 4.46
N THR A 52 9.45 -13.45 3.41
CA THR A 52 9.29 -14.89 3.45
C THR A 52 10.34 -15.58 2.59
N ILE A 53 10.63 -16.82 2.96
CA ILE A 53 11.46 -17.75 2.20
C ILE A 53 10.78 -19.10 2.17
N GLU A 54 11.12 -19.89 1.17
CA GLU A 54 10.91 -21.33 1.28
C GLU A 54 11.91 -21.93 2.28
N ASP A 55 11.41 -22.88 3.06
CA ASP A 55 12.11 -23.70 4.03
C ASP A 55 12.04 -25.18 3.61
N ASP A 56 12.94 -25.56 2.70
CA ASP A 56 13.09 -26.93 2.23
C ASP A 56 13.74 -27.80 3.32
N GLY A 57 12.90 -28.40 4.16
CA GLY A 57 13.33 -29.24 5.27
C GLY A 57 12.24 -29.62 6.27
N GLY A 58 11.05 -29.01 6.16
CA GLY A 58 9.93 -29.34 7.05
C GLY A 58 10.06 -28.75 8.46
N LEU A 59 11.14 -28.02 8.75
CA LEU A 59 11.49 -27.53 10.08
C LEU A 59 11.75 -26.02 10.02
N PHE A 60 10.88 -25.23 10.65
CA PHE A 60 10.98 -23.77 10.75
C PHE A 60 12.43 -23.27 10.88
N ASN A 61 12.98 -22.75 9.79
CA ASN A 61 14.34 -22.27 9.68
C ASN A 61 14.40 -20.90 8.97
N PRO A 62 14.06 -19.81 9.67
CA PRO A 62 14.03 -18.46 9.12
C PRO A 62 15.41 -17.92 8.69
N ALA A 63 16.49 -18.62 9.05
CA ALA A 63 17.87 -18.31 8.68
C ALA A 63 18.47 -19.34 7.69
N GLY A 64 17.63 -20.24 7.16
CA GLY A 64 18.01 -21.21 6.15
C GLY A 64 18.32 -20.58 4.80
N PRO A 65 18.82 -21.37 3.84
CA PRO A 65 18.94 -20.89 2.48
C PRO A 65 17.55 -20.59 1.92
N ALA A 66 17.43 -19.50 1.16
CA ALA A 66 16.24 -19.28 0.34
C ALA A 66 16.27 -20.26 -0.86
N THR A 67 15.70 -21.46 -0.66
CA THR A 67 15.68 -22.53 -1.67
C THR A 67 14.74 -22.23 -2.82
N ASP A 68 13.78 -21.34 -2.62
CA ASP A 68 13.14 -20.57 -3.66
C ASP A 68 13.34 -19.07 -3.44
N PRO A 69 13.23 -18.24 -4.50
CA PRO A 69 13.49 -16.81 -4.40
C PRO A 69 12.66 -16.14 -3.30
N PRO A 70 13.31 -15.42 -2.35
CA PRO A 70 12.61 -14.84 -1.22
C PRO A 70 11.65 -13.76 -1.69
N VAL A 71 10.46 -13.70 -1.09
CA VAL A 71 9.43 -12.71 -1.42
C VAL A 71 9.26 -11.73 -0.26
N GLY A 72 9.42 -10.46 -0.57
CA GLY A 72 9.36 -9.37 0.39
C GLY A 72 8.25 -8.38 0.07
N TYR A 73 7.63 -7.84 1.10
CA TYR A 73 6.51 -6.92 1.00
C TYR A 73 6.79 -5.64 1.77
N VAL A 74 6.39 -4.50 1.22
CA VAL A 74 6.20 -3.26 1.98
C VAL A 74 4.77 -2.81 1.80
N VAL A 75 4.03 -2.80 2.90
CA VAL A 75 2.56 -2.70 2.94
C VAL A 75 2.05 -1.42 3.59
N GLY A 76 2.97 -0.63 4.15
CA GLY A 76 2.67 0.57 4.90
C GLY A 76 2.00 0.26 6.26
N ASN A 77 1.99 1.24 7.16
CA ASN A 77 1.37 1.08 8.49
C ASN A 77 0.66 2.37 8.91
N ASN A 78 -0.56 2.56 8.40
CA ASN A 78 -1.43 3.69 8.75
C ASN A 78 -2.67 3.23 9.54
N SER A 79 -2.56 2.19 10.39
CA SER A 79 -3.66 1.63 11.20
C SER A 79 -4.87 1.04 10.44
N ILE A 80 -4.92 1.14 9.10
CA ILE A 80 -5.99 0.55 8.28
C ILE A 80 -5.72 -0.92 7.90
N LEU A 81 -4.51 -1.42 8.10
CA LEU A 81 -4.20 -2.85 8.01
C LEU A 81 -4.83 -3.54 9.23
N SER A 82 -5.86 -4.35 9.00
CA SER A 82 -6.68 -4.94 10.06
C SER A 82 -6.26 -6.34 10.47
N SER A 83 -5.74 -7.13 9.53
CA SER A 83 -5.32 -8.50 9.80
C SER A 83 -4.39 -9.04 8.71
N ILE A 84 -3.71 -10.13 9.04
CA ILE A 84 -2.94 -10.96 8.12
C ILE A 84 -3.74 -12.25 7.90
N GLY A 85 -4.21 -12.44 6.67
CA GLY A 85 -5.20 -13.45 6.29
C GLY A 85 -4.63 -14.53 5.37
N ASP A 86 -5.29 -15.68 5.36
CA ASP A 86 -4.96 -16.82 4.51
C ASP A 86 -5.71 -16.76 3.17
N TYR A 87 -4.98 -16.65 2.07
CA TYR A 87 -5.53 -16.48 0.72
C TYR A 87 -6.08 -17.78 0.12
N ASP A 88 -5.57 -18.96 0.53
CA ASP A 88 -6.04 -20.28 0.05
C ASP A 88 -7.48 -20.55 0.52
N SER A 89 -7.81 -20.01 1.69
CA SER A 89 -9.13 -20.19 2.30
C SER A 89 -10.00 -18.93 2.18
N ASN A 90 -10.20 -18.21 3.28
CA ASN A 90 -10.94 -16.96 3.30
C ASN A 90 -10.15 -15.94 4.14
N PRO A 91 -9.44 -14.99 3.50
CA PRO A 91 -8.50 -14.12 4.21
C PRO A 91 -9.20 -13.14 5.15
N PHE A 92 -10.50 -12.96 5.02
CA PHE A 92 -11.30 -12.08 5.88
C PHE A 92 -11.69 -12.73 7.21
N VAL A 93 -11.49 -14.04 7.37
CA VAL A 93 -11.91 -14.81 8.55
C VAL A 93 -10.77 -15.67 9.09
N ASN A 94 -9.96 -16.25 8.21
CA ASN A 94 -8.85 -17.14 8.57
C ASN A 94 -7.54 -16.37 8.56
N SER A 95 -6.79 -16.47 9.66
CA SER A 95 -5.46 -15.89 9.75
C SER A 95 -4.43 -16.74 9.03
N TRP A 96 -3.48 -16.10 8.38
CA TRP A 96 -2.33 -16.80 7.83
C TRP A 96 -1.45 -17.35 8.97
N PRO A 97 -0.99 -18.61 8.92
CA PRO A 97 -0.37 -19.28 10.06
C PRO A 97 1.07 -18.85 10.35
N GLY A 98 1.72 -18.06 9.49
CA GLY A 98 3.14 -17.67 9.67
C GLY A 98 4.14 -18.66 9.09
N ASN A 99 3.77 -19.94 9.00
CA ASN A 99 4.64 -21.01 8.53
C ASN A 99 3.81 -22.13 7.88
N GLY A 100 4.34 -22.77 6.83
CA GLY A 100 3.73 -23.92 6.17
C GLY A 100 2.58 -23.60 5.22
N ASN A 101 2.34 -22.33 4.93
CA ASN A 101 1.32 -21.87 4.00
C ASN A 101 1.93 -20.77 3.14
N GLU A 102 1.80 -20.87 1.83
CA GLU A 102 2.32 -19.88 0.88
C GLU A 102 1.30 -18.83 0.45
N ASP A 103 0.05 -18.92 0.92
CA ASP A 103 -1.05 -18.06 0.50
C ASP A 103 -1.29 -16.92 1.51
N LEU A 104 -0.47 -15.87 1.40
CA LEU A 104 -0.49 -14.73 2.31
C LEU A 104 -1.40 -13.60 1.82
N ALA A 105 -2.21 -13.02 2.71
CA ALA A 105 -3.00 -11.83 2.45
C ALA A 105 -2.79 -10.74 3.51
N PHE A 106 -2.66 -9.50 3.07
CA PHE A 106 -2.79 -8.29 3.90
C PHE A 106 -4.21 -7.75 3.75
N VAL A 107 -4.95 -7.67 4.86
CA VAL A 107 -6.35 -7.25 4.85
C VAL A 107 -6.48 -5.84 5.37
N TYR A 108 -7.07 -4.96 4.54
CA TYR A 108 -7.26 -3.55 4.84
C TYR A 108 -8.73 -3.24 5.07
N ASN A 109 -9.02 -2.39 6.06
CA ASN A 109 -10.34 -1.83 6.29
C ASN A 109 -10.41 -0.41 5.75
N LEU A 110 -11.18 -0.22 4.68
CA LEU A 110 -11.37 1.07 4.01
C LEU A 110 -12.76 1.63 4.33
N SER A 111 -12.82 2.92 4.66
CA SER A 111 -14.09 3.66 4.77
C SER A 111 -14.13 4.73 3.67
N LEU A 112 -15.13 4.64 2.80
CA LEU A 112 -15.29 5.51 1.63
C LEU A 112 -16.65 6.21 1.67
N GLN A 113 -16.64 7.55 1.63
CA GLN A 113 -17.84 8.34 1.42
C GLN A 113 -18.40 8.14 0.01
N ALA A 114 -19.66 8.53 -0.21
CA ALA A 114 -20.28 8.50 -1.54
C ALA A 114 -19.43 9.30 -2.56
N GLY A 115 -19.10 8.69 -3.69
CA GLY A 115 -18.26 9.30 -4.73
C GLY A 115 -16.76 9.39 -4.41
N GLN A 116 -16.32 8.95 -3.24
CA GLN A 116 -14.91 9.02 -2.84
C GLN A 116 -14.08 7.92 -3.51
N SER A 117 -12.84 8.26 -3.87
CA SER A 117 -11.80 7.30 -4.24
C SER A 117 -10.69 7.27 -3.18
N THR A 118 -10.10 6.10 -2.99
CA THR A 118 -8.86 5.91 -2.23
C THR A 118 -7.96 4.90 -2.93
N SER A 119 -6.67 4.93 -2.65
CA SER A 119 -5.72 3.99 -3.20
C SER A 119 -4.97 3.26 -2.09
N LEU A 120 -4.61 2.01 -2.36
CA LEU A 120 -3.62 1.27 -1.58
C LEU A 120 -2.38 1.10 -2.45
N ALA A 121 -1.21 1.30 -1.87
CA ALA A 121 0.06 1.07 -2.54
C ALA A 121 0.79 -0.12 -1.93
N TYR A 122 1.61 -0.82 -2.71
CA TYR A 122 2.37 -1.97 -2.23
C TYR A 122 3.72 -1.97 -2.93
N PHE A 123 4.77 -2.39 -2.24
CA PHE A 123 6.02 -2.73 -2.88
C PHE A 123 6.35 -4.20 -2.70
N LEU A 124 6.81 -4.80 -3.79
CA LEU A 124 7.22 -6.19 -3.86
C LEU A 124 8.72 -6.27 -4.14
N TYR A 125 9.38 -7.08 -3.35
CA TYR A 125 10.74 -7.54 -3.56
C TYR A 125 10.70 -9.02 -3.91
N ARG A 126 11.50 -9.42 -4.89
CA ARG A 126 11.78 -10.82 -5.19
C ARG A 126 13.29 -10.93 -5.31
N GLY A 127 13.90 -11.73 -4.45
CA GLY A 127 15.34 -11.95 -4.48
C GLY A 127 15.74 -13.01 -5.50
N LEU A 128 16.93 -13.55 -5.29
CA LEU A 128 17.42 -14.74 -5.96
C LEU A 128 17.33 -15.95 -5.04
N GLN A 129 17.28 -17.13 -5.64
CA GLN A 129 17.52 -18.37 -4.93
C GLN A 129 18.98 -18.42 -4.46
N GLU A 130 19.21 -18.94 -3.26
CA GLU A 130 20.55 -19.08 -2.69
C GLU A 130 21.18 -20.44 -3.06
N ASN A 131 22.51 -20.47 -3.09
CA ASN A 131 23.33 -21.63 -3.45
C ASN A 131 23.18 -22.16 -4.88
N ASN A 132 22.34 -21.54 -5.70
CA ASN A 132 22.18 -21.82 -7.13
C ASN A 132 22.66 -20.65 -8.00
N THR A 133 23.11 -20.95 -9.21
CA THR A 133 23.54 -19.92 -10.17
C THR A 133 22.32 -19.19 -10.73
N GLY A 134 22.20 -17.91 -10.39
CA GLY A 134 21.18 -17.00 -10.88
C GLY A 134 21.36 -16.61 -12.35
N PRO A 135 20.39 -15.87 -12.91
CA PRO A 135 20.28 -15.62 -14.35
C PRO A 135 21.43 -14.81 -14.95
N LEU A 136 22.20 -14.06 -14.14
CA LEU A 136 23.38 -13.32 -14.60
C LEU A 136 24.69 -13.87 -14.01
N GLY A 137 24.68 -15.13 -13.55
CA GLY A 137 25.86 -15.82 -13.03
C GLY A 137 26.18 -15.53 -11.55
N GLN A 138 25.34 -14.80 -10.83
CA GLN A 138 25.47 -14.65 -9.38
C GLN A 138 25.16 -15.98 -8.70
N GLN A 139 25.81 -16.27 -7.58
CA GLN A 139 25.46 -17.41 -6.74
C GLN A 139 25.49 -16.94 -5.29
N PRO A 140 24.39 -16.36 -4.80
CA PRO A 140 24.30 -15.90 -3.42
C PRO A 140 24.50 -17.08 -2.46
N THR A 141 25.28 -16.92 -1.41
CA THR A 141 25.40 -17.93 -0.35
C THR A 141 24.24 -17.81 0.64
N THR A 142 23.99 -18.87 1.41
CA THR A 142 22.98 -18.88 2.49
C THR A 142 22.96 -17.59 3.31
N GLY A 143 21.79 -16.97 3.40
CA GLY A 143 21.50 -15.75 4.15
C GLY A 143 21.85 -14.43 3.46
N GLN A 144 22.53 -14.44 2.30
CA GLN A 144 22.87 -13.21 1.59
C GLN A 144 21.65 -12.49 1.02
N GLU A 145 20.72 -13.22 0.41
CA GLU A 145 19.48 -12.67 -0.15
C GLU A 145 18.52 -12.24 0.96
N ILE A 146 18.50 -12.96 2.08
CA ILE A 146 17.74 -12.56 3.27
C ILE A 146 18.25 -11.20 3.82
N ALA A 147 19.57 -11.04 3.94
CA ALA A 147 20.17 -9.79 4.43
C ALA A 147 19.97 -8.62 3.45
N LEU A 148 20.10 -8.89 2.15
CA LEU A 148 19.84 -7.91 1.09
C LEU A 148 18.38 -7.46 1.10
N ALA A 149 17.45 -8.41 1.13
CA ALA A 149 16.01 -8.16 1.16
C ALA A 149 15.62 -7.31 2.36
N GLN A 150 16.08 -7.64 3.58
CA GLN A 150 15.83 -6.83 4.77
C GLN A 150 16.30 -5.38 4.59
N THR A 151 17.48 -5.17 4.04
CA THR A 151 18.02 -3.83 3.78
C THR A 151 17.14 -3.05 2.80
N VAL A 152 16.75 -3.69 1.70
CA VAL A 152 15.90 -3.07 0.66
C VAL A 152 14.51 -2.75 1.20
N LEU A 153 13.88 -3.70 1.89
CA LEU A 153 12.54 -3.56 2.45
C LEU A 153 12.49 -2.49 3.53
N ALA A 154 13.45 -2.49 4.47
CA ALA A 154 13.53 -1.46 5.50
C ALA A 154 13.75 -0.06 4.91
N ASN A 155 14.63 0.07 3.90
CA ASN A 155 14.86 1.34 3.23
C ASN A 155 13.61 1.83 2.50
N LEU A 156 12.90 0.93 1.81
CA LEU A 156 11.71 1.26 1.04
C LEU A 156 10.49 1.55 1.92
N ALA A 157 10.38 0.91 3.08
CA ALA A 157 9.39 1.23 4.10
C ALA A 157 9.58 2.65 4.66
N GLN A 158 10.83 3.06 4.88
CA GLN A 158 11.16 4.41 5.36
C GLN A 158 11.07 5.48 4.26
N ASN A 159 11.41 5.11 3.02
CA ASN A 159 11.52 6.02 1.88
C ASN A 159 10.73 5.48 0.68
N PRO A 160 9.40 5.34 0.78
CA PRO A 160 8.61 4.81 -0.31
C PRO A 160 8.67 5.74 -1.53
N ASN A 161 9.04 5.21 -2.69
CA ASN A 161 9.17 6.02 -3.89
C ASN A 161 7.81 6.25 -4.55
N PHE A 162 7.30 7.47 -4.39
CA PHE A 162 6.10 8.00 -5.06
C PHE A 162 6.39 9.25 -5.90
N SER A 163 7.65 9.47 -6.29
CA SER A 163 8.10 10.68 -6.97
C SER A 163 7.51 10.87 -8.37
N ASP A 164 7.10 9.77 -9.00
CA ASP A 164 6.46 9.73 -10.32
C ASP A 164 4.94 9.99 -10.26
N LEU A 165 4.35 10.04 -9.07
CA LEU A 165 2.93 10.35 -8.88
C LEU A 165 2.69 11.86 -8.77
N THR A 166 1.53 12.32 -9.24
CA THR A 166 1.07 13.68 -8.96
C THR A 166 0.76 13.85 -7.46
N PRO A 167 0.77 15.09 -6.93
CA PRO A 167 0.33 15.34 -5.55
C PRO A 167 -1.05 14.75 -5.25
N GLN A 168 -2.00 14.89 -6.18
CA GLN A 168 -3.36 14.34 -6.02
C GLN A 168 -3.35 12.82 -5.88
N GLN A 169 -2.59 12.11 -6.71
CA GLN A 169 -2.45 10.64 -6.62
C GLN A 169 -1.82 10.21 -5.30
N ARG A 170 -0.78 10.93 -4.84
CA ARG A 170 -0.18 10.65 -3.52
C ARG A 170 -1.17 10.85 -2.38
N GLY A 171 -1.98 11.90 -2.44
CA GLY A 171 -3.01 12.19 -1.46
C GLY A 171 -4.14 11.15 -1.38
N MET A 172 -4.28 10.26 -2.38
CA MET A 172 -5.25 9.16 -2.35
C MET A 172 -4.71 7.91 -1.64
N ILE A 173 -3.38 7.75 -1.52
CA ILE A 173 -2.76 6.57 -0.91
C ILE A 173 -3.04 6.56 0.60
N ALA A 174 -3.80 5.57 1.06
CA ALA A 174 -4.27 5.51 2.44
C ALA A 174 -3.33 4.76 3.39
N ASN A 175 -2.53 3.82 2.90
CA ASN A 175 -1.67 2.97 3.74
C ASN A 175 -0.25 3.50 3.96
N PHE A 176 0.14 4.60 3.31
CA PHE A 176 1.41 5.28 3.55
C PHE A 176 1.19 6.73 3.97
N THR A 177 2.02 7.23 4.88
CA THR A 177 2.07 8.67 5.13
C THR A 177 2.79 9.35 3.96
N THR A 178 2.02 9.96 3.07
CA THR A 178 2.56 10.81 2.00
C THR A 178 2.40 12.27 2.40
N PRO A 179 3.34 13.17 2.03
CA PRO A 179 3.10 14.60 2.20
C PRO A 179 1.81 14.96 1.48
N ALA A 180 0.84 15.49 2.23
CA ALA A 180 -0.46 15.87 1.68
C ALA A 180 -0.25 16.81 0.49
N ALA A 181 -1.03 16.60 -0.58
CA ALA A 181 -1.16 17.62 -1.61
C ALA A 181 -1.65 18.90 -0.92
N THR A 182 -0.95 20.02 -1.11
CA THR A 182 -1.50 21.33 -0.77
C THR A 182 -2.73 21.52 -1.64
N VAL A 183 -3.92 21.32 -1.09
CA VAL A 183 -5.17 21.70 -1.75
C VAL A 183 -5.11 23.21 -1.92
N PRO A 184 -5.16 23.76 -3.14
CA PRO A 184 -5.45 25.16 -3.30
C PRO A 184 -6.85 25.36 -2.71
N GLU A 185 -6.94 26.10 -1.61
CA GLU A 185 -8.23 26.55 -1.06
C GLU A 185 -9.12 26.99 -2.24
N PRO A 186 -10.36 26.48 -2.37
CA PRO A 186 -11.27 27.00 -3.37
C PRO A 186 -11.33 28.51 -3.11
N ALA A 187 -11.00 29.31 -4.14
CA ALA A 187 -11.04 30.76 -4.05
C ALA A 187 -12.34 31.14 -3.34
N SER A 188 -12.19 31.61 -2.09
CA SER A 188 -13.31 31.67 -1.16
C SER A 188 -14.42 32.49 -1.79
N THR A 189 -15.65 32.21 -1.38
CA THR A 189 -16.94 32.79 -1.80
C THR A 189 -16.99 34.33 -1.92
N LEU A 190 -15.95 35.04 -1.49
CA LEU A 190 -15.67 36.46 -1.78
C LEU A 190 -15.50 36.76 -3.28
N GLY A 191 -15.07 35.79 -4.10
CA GLY A 191 -15.02 35.95 -5.56
C GLY A 191 -16.39 36.02 -6.24
N LEU A 192 -17.43 35.48 -5.59
CA LEU A 192 -18.80 35.47 -6.14
C LEU A 192 -19.54 36.80 -5.89
N LEU A 193 -19.15 37.56 -4.86
CA LEU A 193 -19.70 38.90 -4.63
C LEU A 193 -19.16 39.97 -5.60
N ALA A 194 -17.99 39.76 -6.20
CA ALA A 194 -17.40 40.71 -7.15
C ALA A 194 -18.12 40.73 -8.51
N VAL A 195 -18.80 39.64 -8.89
CA VAL A 195 -19.56 39.57 -10.16
C VAL A 195 -20.98 40.12 -10.01
N GLY A 196 -21.57 40.08 -8.81
CA GLY A 196 -22.90 40.64 -8.54
C GLY A 196 -22.95 42.17 -8.46
N ALA A 197 -21.85 42.83 -8.13
CA ALA A 197 -21.82 44.29 -7.91
C ALA A 197 -21.67 45.13 -9.19
N ILE A 198 -21.27 44.53 -10.32
CA ILE A 198 -21.08 45.27 -11.59
C ILE A 198 -22.42 45.44 -12.36
N GLY A 199 -23.43 44.61 -12.07
CA GLY A 199 -24.73 44.67 -12.75
C GLY A 199 -25.73 45.71 -12.22
N ALA A 200 -25.47 46.34 -11.06
CA ALA A 200 -26.44 47.22 -10.40
C ALA A 200 -26.25 48.72 -10.67
N THR A 201 -25.17 49.15 -11.31
CA THR A 201 -24.89 50.58 -11.53
C THR A 201 -25.35 51.14 -12.88
N SER A 202 -25.87 50.29 -13.79
CA SER A 202 -26.29 50.72 -15.14
C SER A 202 -27.78 51.13 -15.25
N ALA A 203 -28.60 50.94 -14.20
CA ALA A 203 -30.06 51.06 -14.31
C ALA A 203 -30.69 52.35 -13.75
N LEU A 204 -29.90 53.33 -13.27
CA LEU A 204 -30.46 54.53 -12.65
C LEU A 204 -29.83 55.82 -13.18
N LYS A 205 -30.29 56.28 -14.36
CA LYS A 205 -30.62 57.69 -14.63
C LYS A 205 -31.17 57.89 -16.06
N ARG A 206 -32.48 57.72 -16.22
CA ARG A 206 -33.23 58.37 -17.31
C ARG A 206 -34.65 58.67 -16.84
N LYS A 207 -34.92 59.94 -16.51
CA LYS A 207 -36.21 60.65 -16.39
C LYS A 207 -35.97 61.89 -15.51
N ASN A 208 -36.48 63.10 -15.73
CA ASN A 208 -37.05 63.83 -16.86
C ASN A 208 -37.00 65.29 -16.37
N LYS A 209 -36.50 66.24 -17.17
CA LYS A 209 -36.67 67.68 -16.89
C LYS A 209 -37.94 68.14 -17.59
N GLN A 210 -38.97 68.50 -16.82
CA GLN A 210 -40.05 69.39 -17.24
C GLN A 210 -40.44 70.26 -16.04
N ASN A 211 -40.11 71.54 -16.14
CA ASN A 211 -40.92 72.74 -15.89
C ASN A 211 -39.99 73.94 -15.74
#